data_AF-A0A7C3IJ75-F1
#
_entry.id   AF-A0A7C3IJ75-F1
#
_cell.length_a   1.000
_cell.length_b   1.000
_cell.length_c   1.000
_cell.angle_alpha   90.00
_cell.angle_beta   90.00
_cell.angle_gamma   90.00
#
_symmetry.space_group_name_H-M   'P 1'
#
loop_
_entity.id
_entity.type
_entity.pdbx_description
1 polymer ?
#
loop_
_entity_poly.entity_id
_entity_poly.type
_entity_poly.pdbx_seq_one_letter_code
_entity_poly.pdbx_strand_id
1 'polypeptide(L)'
;MATPGRSRPVEDVATSAKPKRAERRRAKNAIHRRNRRRAFTLTELLSTFVIVSVLLGIGLCLCRGARQAARTVVAQGNLRQVSVGLELYFRRFFNYPAESDNLVTPLTPFVGEPRVFRNPLDDEPVPGRTLSLLYHQPTPAQIDCPNFYVTALLCADRSTAVILKTGGIIEKHDGLHLPASDLRQAALALDLQWGRYRSPGAGLSGPAGPTSPDDPDGEPLNGAVNLNPKNNYDFEFELRRPDGSTLTRDHLHASGGSADFSGPAVWIRFTPKGNGNQNSLSLDGQPYEVSNGRTYVIQGGAIQTHVYNSSKGGGRATGKWWLAVNAAHATITASK
;
A
#
# COMPACT_ATOMS: atom_id res chain seq x y z
N MET A 1 71.98 29.72 -100.84
CA MET A 1 70.82 30.61 -101.04
C MET A 1 69.67 30.07 -100.19
N ALA A 2 69.05 30.93 -99.38
CA ALA A 2 67.86 30.73 -98.51
C ALA A 2 67.99 29.89 -97.21
N THR A 3 68.04 30.63 -96.10
CA THR A 3 67.57 30.38 -94.72
C THR A 3 66.02 30.21 -94.65
N PRO A 4 65.33 30.11 -93.47
CA PRO A 4 65.58 29.41 -92.20
C PRO A 4 64.30 28.73 -91.59
N GLY A 5 64.43 28.07 -90.44
CA GLY A 5 63.47 28.19 -89.32
C GLY A 5 62.31 27.18 -89.20
N ARG A 6 62.17 26.54 -88.03
CA ARG A 6 61.38 27.02 -86.89
C ARG A 6 61.15 25.90 -85.86
N SER A 7 61.32 26.27 -84.61
CA SER A 7 61.13 25.48 -83.38
C SER A 7 59.67 25.45 -82.92
N ARG A 8 59.22 24.34 -82.29
CA ARG A 8 58.67 24.25 -80.92
C ARG A 8 58.11 22.83 -80.58
N PRO A 9 57.90 22.53 -79.28
CA PRO A 9 58.26 21.26 -78.61
C PRO A 9 57.08 20.30 -78.48
N VAL A 10 57.26 19.13 -77.81
CA VAL A 10 56.38 18.60 -76.75
C VAL A 10 56.71 17.12 -76.43
N GLU A 11 56.63 16.82 -75.13
CA GLU A 11 56.43 15.51 -74.47
C GLU A 11 57.62 14.57 -74.23
N ASP A 12 58.22 14.84 -73.07
CA ASP A 12 58.76 13.88 -72.12
C ASP A 12 57.75 12.74 -71.84
N VAL A 13 57.89 11.60 -72.54
CA VAL A 13 57.15 10.38 -72.20
C VAL A 13 58.08 9.49 -71.37
N ALA A 14 58.08 9.75 -70.07
CA ALA A 14 58.57 8.82 -69.07
C ALA A 14 57.77 7.50 -69.18
N THR A 15 58.32 6.53 -69.91
CA THR A 15 57.81 5.15 -69.90
C THR A 15 58.01 4.56 -68.51
N SER A 16 56.94 4.63 -67.72
CA SER A 16 56.73 3.92 -66.47
C SER A 16 57.05 2.43 -66.64
N ALA A 17 58.22 2.03 -66.15
CA ALA A 17 58.61 0.63 -66.05
C ALA A 17 57.65 -0.07 -65.06
N LYS A 18 56.63 -0.73 -65.59
CA LYS A 18 55.70 -1.55 -64.81
C LYS A 18 56.52 -2.59 -64.01
N PRO A 19 56.34 -2.68 -62.69
CA PRO A 19 57.16 -3.55 -61.87
C PRO A 19 56.97 -5.02 -62.29
N LYS A 20 58.10 -5.70 -62.46
CA LYS A 20 58.21 -7.09 -62.89
C LYS A 20 57.28 -7.97 -62.04
N ARG A 21 56.57 -8.89 -62.70
CA ARG A 21 55.59 -9.85 -62.15
C ARG A 21 56.00 -10.51 -60.80
N ALA A 22 57.30 -10.61 -60.52
CA ALA A 22 57.87 -11.10 -59.26
C ALA A 22 57.59 -10.19 -58.05
N GLU A 23 57.59 -8.87 -58.24
CA GLU A 23 57.36 -7.88 -57.18
C GLU A 23 55.88 -7.85 -56.76
N ARG A 24 54.97 -7.96 -57.74
CA ARG A 24 53.53 -8.15 -57.48
C ARG A 24 53.22 -9.45 -56.74
N ARG A 25 53.96 -10.54 -57.01
CA ARG A 25 53.85 -11.81 -56.26
C ARG A 25 54.38 -11.68 -54.83
N ARG A 26 55.49 -10.96 -54.62
CA ARG A 26 56.02 -10.67 -53.27
C ARG A 26 55.08 -9.80 -52.44
N ALA A 27 54.49 -8.76 -53.03
CA ALA A 27 53.49 -7.92 -52.36
C ALA A 27 52.20 -8.70 -52.02
N LYS A 28 51.68 -9.54 -52.93
CA LYS A 28 50.52 -10.41 -52.66
C LYS A 28 50.79 -11.41 -51.53
N ASN A 29 51.99 -12.00 -51.48
CA ASN A 29 52.39 -12.92 -50.42
C ASN A 29 52.64 -12.21 -49.08
N ALA A 30 53.13 -10.97 -49.09
CA ALA A 30 53.29 -10.15 -47.89
C ALA A 30 51.93 -9.76 -47.28
N ILE A 31 50.92 -9.46 -48.11
CA ILE A 31 49.55 -9.17 -47.67
C ILE A 31 48.91 -10.42 -47.03
N HIS A 32 49.12 -11.61 -47.59
CA HIS A 32 48.60 -12.86 -47.01
C HIS A 32 49.29 -13.28 -45.71
N ARG A 33 50.59 -12.97 -45.54
CA ARG A 33 51.33 -13.26 -44.29
C ARG A 33 50.96 -12.33 -43.13
N ARG A 34 50.38 -11.16 -43.40
CA ARG A 34 49.96 -10.21 -42.36
C ARG A 34 48.62 -10.61 -41.73
N ASN A 35 47.87 -11.51 -42.36
CA ASN A 35 46.60 -12.02 -41.88
C ASN A 35 46.77 -13.36 -41.15
N ARG A 36 47.83 -13.49 -40.33
CA ARG A 36 47.89 -14.52 -39.29
C ARG A 36 46.78 -14.21 -38.30
N ARG A 37 45.59 -14.74 -38.58
CA ARG A 37 44.48 -14.79 -37.64
C ARG A 37 45.05 -15.37 -36.36
N ARG A 38 45.17 -14.55 -35.32
CA ARG A 38 45.58 -15.01 -33.99
C ARG A 38 44.52 -16.03 -33.59
N ALA A 39 44.90 -17.30 -33.51
CA ALA A 39 44.05 -18.31 -32.91
C ALA A 39 43.96 -17.97 -31.42
N PHE A 40 42.74 -17.90 -30.89
CA PHE A 40 42.51 -17.69 -29.47
C PHE A 40 43.24 -18.76 -28.68
N THR A 41 44.04 -18.34 -27.71
CA THR A 41 44.71 -19.29 -26.81
C THR A 41 43.71 -19.85 -25.82
N LEU A 42 43.89 -21.11 -25.38
CA LEU A 42 43.03 -21.75 -24.37
C LEU A 42 42.89 -20.87 -23.12
N THR A 43 43.98 -20.23 -22.71
CA THR A 43 44.05 -19.32 -21.57
C THR A 43 43.20 -18.06 -21.74
N GLU A 44 43.12 -17.53 -22.95
CA GLU A 44 42.37 -16.31 -23.28
C GLU A 44 40.86 -16.58 -23.37
N LEU A 45 40.47 -17.76 -23.87
CA LEU A 45 39.09 -18.23 -23.80
C LEU A 45 38.66 -18.50 -22.34
N LEU A 46 39.53 -19.13 -21.55
CA LEU A 46 39.27 -19.47 -20.15
C LEU A 46 39.12 -18.20 -19.29
N SER A 47 40.05 -17.25 -19.40
CA SER A 47 39.98 -16.00 -18.63
C SER A 47 38.74 -15.19 -18.98
N THR A 48 38.37 -15.14 -20.27
CA THR A 48 37.17 -14.43 -20.72
C THR A 48 35.91 -15.07 -20.14
N PHE A 49 35.80 -16.39 -20.16
CA PHE A 49 34.65 -17.08 -19.56
C PHE A 49 34.58 -16.86 -18.05
N VAL A 50 35.73 -16.87 -17.35
CA VAL A 50 35.79 -16.54 -15.92
C VAL A 50 35.28 -15.12 -15.65
N ILE A 51 35.78 -14.13 -16.40
CA ILE A 51 35.37 -12.72 -16.23
C ILE A 51 33.88 -12.56 -16.53
N VAL A 52 33.38 -13.11 -17.66
CA VAL A 52 31.96 -13.02 -18.04
C VAL A 52 31.07 -13.72 -17.00
N SER A 53 31.47 -14.88 -16.49
CA SER A 53 30.71 -15.61 -15.45
C SER A 53 30.62 -14.83 -14.15
N VAL A 54 31.72 -14.17 -13.73
CA VAL A 54 31.73 -13.30 -12.54
C VAL A 54 30.84 -12.07 -12.76
N LEU A 55 30.95 -11.41 -13.92
CA LEU A 55 30.12 -10.25 -14.25
C LEU A 55 28.63 -10.60 -14.30
N LEU A 56 28.27 -11.74 -14.91
CA LEU A 56 26.89 -12.25 -14.93
C LEU A 56 26.40 -12.60 -13.52
N GLY A 57 27.24 -13.25 -12.69
CA GLY A 57 26.90 -13.59 -11.31
C GLY A 57 26.57 -12.36 -10.46
N ILE A 58 27.40 -11.32 -10.55
CA ILE A 58 27.16 -10.04 -9.85
C ILE A 58 25.92 -9.35 -10.42
N GLY A 59 25.78 -9.30 -11.75
CA GLY A 59 24.64 -8.68 -12.42
C GLY A 59 23.29 -9.28 -12.01
N LEU A 60 23.21 -10.62 -11.90
CA LEU A 60 21.98 -11.31 -11.50
C LEU A 60 21.54 -10.98 -10.07
N CYS A 61 22.49 -10.86 -9.12
CA CYS A 61 22.18 -10.48 -7.74
C CYS A 61 21.72 -9.02 -7.64
N LEU A 62 22.36 -8.09 -8.36
CA LEU A 62 21.98 -6.68 -8.35
C LEU A 62 20.59 -6.42 -8.96
N CYS A 63 20.17 -7.18 -9.95
CA CYS A 63 18.87 -6.98 -10.59
C CYS A 63 17.66 -7.42 -9.75
N ARG A 64 17.84 -8.14 -8.63
CA ARG A 64 16.71 -8.65 -7.83
C ARG A 64 15.86 -7.54 -7.23
N GLY A 65 16.48 -6.54 -6.61
CA GLY A 65 15.77 -5.38 -6.04
C GLY A 65 15.11 -4.51 -7.12
N ALA A 66 15.80 -4.27 -8.23
CA ALA A 66 15.28 -3.49 -9.36
C ALA A 66 14.05 -4.16 -10.00
N ARG A 67 14.05 -5.50 -10.13
CA ARG A 67 12.90 -6.26 -10.62
C ARG A 67 11.70 -6.17 -9.68
N GLN A 68 11.92 -6.24 -8.37
CA GLN A 68 10.82 -6.11 -7.40
C GLN A 68 10.21 -4.71 -7.41
N ALA A 69 11.05 -3.67 -7.52
CA ALA A 69 10.59 -2.29 -7.69
C ALA A 69 9.76 -2.13 -8.98
N ALA A 70 10.24 -2.68 -10.11
CA ALA A 70 9.51 -2.64 -11.37
C ALA A 70 8.15 -3.35 -11.29
N ARG A 71 8.10 -4.54 -10.66
CA ARG A 71 6.84 -5.27 -10.41
C ARG A 71 5.85 -4.45 -9.57
N THR A 72 6.34 -3.72 -8.57
CA THR A 72 5.51 -2.84 -7.73
C THR A 72 4.90 -1.69 -8.54
N VAL A 73 5.69 -1.06 -9.41
CA VAL A 73 5.19 0.00 -10.30
C VAL A 73 4.09 -0.53 -11.21
N VAL A 74 4.26 -1.73 -11.77
CA VAL A 74 3.22 -2.40 -12.57
C VAL A 74 1.98 -2.70 -11.73
N ALA A 75 2.14 -3.19 -10.49
CA ALA A 75 1.02 -3.45 -9.58
C ALA A 75 0.18 -2.19 -9.30
N GLN A 76 0.85 -1.06 -9.05
CA GLN A 76 0.19 0.24 -8.84
C GLN A 76 -0.55 0.69 -10.10
N GLY A 77 0.04 0.52 -11.28
CA GLY A 77 -0.61 0.82 -12.56
C GLY A 77 -1.85 -0.02 -12.81
N ASN A 78 -1.76 -1.33 -12.54
CA ASN A 78 -2.88 -2.26 -12.62
C ASN A 78 -4.03 -1.84 -11.69
N LEU A 79 -3.75 -1.58 -10.40
CA LEU A 79 -4.76 -1.15 -9.44
C LEU A 79 -5.40 0.20 -9.80
N ARG A 80 -4.65 1.12 -10.43
CA ARG A 80 -5.23 2.37 -10.95
C ARG A 80 -6.26 2.11 -12.04
N GLN A 81 -6.00 1.18 -12.96
CA GLN A 81 -6.97 0.81 -13.99
C GLN A 81 -8.18 0.09 -13.39
N VAL A 82 -7.98 -0.76 -12.39
CA VAL A 82 -9.08 -1.40 -11.63
C VAL A 82 -9.93 -0.36 -10.90
N SER A 83 -9.31 0.65 -10.26
CA SER A 83 -10.03 1.74 -9.60
C SER A 83 -10.92 2.51 -10.59
N VAL A 84 -10.43 2.77 -11.81
CA VAL A 84 -11.25 3.40 -12.85
C VAL A 84 -12.40 2.49 -13.26
N GLY A 85 -12.15 1.19 -13.44
CA GLY A 85 -13.19 0.21 -13.77
C GLY A 85 -14.28 0.12 -12.69
N LEU A 86 -13.89 0.14 -11.41
CA LEU A 86 -14.78 0.15 -10.25
C LEU A 86 -15.67 1.40 -10.23
N GLU A 87 -15.09 2.58 -10.48
CA GLU A 87 -15.82 3.85 -10.56
C GLU A 87 -16.80 3.87 -11.74
N LEU A 88 -16.39 3.38 -12.92
CA LEU A 88 -17.28 3.26 -14.08
C LEU A 88 -18.42 2.28 -13.83
N TYR A 89 -18.16 1.17 -13.14
CA TYR A 89 -19.18 0.23 -12.70
C TYR A 89 -20.19 0.92 -11.76
N PHE A 90 -19.68 1.63 -10.74
CA PHE A 90 -20.51 2.37 -9.79
C PHE A 90 -21.40 3.40 -10.50
N ARG A 91 -20.86 4.19 -11.45
CA ARG A 91 -21.65 5.15 -12.24
C ARG A 91 -22.78 4.51 -13.04
N ARG A 92 -22.60 3.27 -13.49
CA ARG A 92 -23.62 2.55 -14.29
C ARG A 92 -24.70 1.90 -13.43
N PHE A 93 -24.32 1.31 -12.30
CA PHE A 93 -25.20 0.47 -11.49
C PHE A 93 -25.58 1.08 -10.14
N PHE A 94 -25.03 2.26 -9.80
CA PHE A 94 -25.17 2.94 -8.50
C PHE A 94 -24.78 2.07 -7.29
N ASN A 95 -23.99 1.04 -7.54
CA ASN A 95 -23.47 0.14 -6.52
C ASN A 95 -22.16 -0.45 -7.02
N TYR A 96 -21.25 -0.76 -6.09
CA TYR A 96 -20.05 -1.51 -6.39
C TYR A 96 -20.37 -3.01 -6.57
N PRO A 97 -19.50 -3.79 -7.25
CA PRO A 97 -19.68 -5.23 -7.35
C PRO A 97 -19.82 -5.90 -5.97
N ALA A 98 -20.61 -6.97 -5.88
CA ALA A 98 -20.74 -7.73 -4.64
C ALA A 98 -19.48 -8.55 -4.35
N GLU A 99 -19.23 -8.87 -3.08
CA GLU A 99 -18.08 -9.66 -2.59
C GLU A 99 -18.10 -11.16 -3.01
N SER A 100 -18.89 -11.53 -4.01
CA SER A 100 -19.07 -12.92 -4.45
C SER A 100 -17.90 -13.38 -5.33
N ASP A 101 -16.74 -13.61 -4.70
CA ASP A 101 -15.53 -14.33 -5.14
C ASP A 101 -14.84 -13.94 -6.47
N ASN A 102 -15.43 -13.15 -7.37
CA ASN A 102 -14.80 -12.78 -8.64
C ASN A 102 -15.10 -11.34 -9.09
N LEU A 103 -14.11 -10.46 -8.94
CA LEU A 103 -14.17 -9.07 -9.38
C LEU A 103 -13.84 -8.89 -10.88
N VAL A 104 -13.23 -9.89 -11.51
CA VAL A 104 -12.84 -9.82 -12.93
C VAL A 104 -14.07 -9.75 -13.81
N THR A 105 -15.04 -10.64 -13.59
CA THR A 105 -16.27 -10.73 -14.40
C THR A 105 -17.05 -9.41 -14.48
N PRO A 106 -17.39 -8.75 -13.34
CA PRO A 106 -18.13 -7.48 -13.39
C PRO A 106 -17.31 -6.33 -13.96
N LEU A 107 -15.98 -6.33 -13.81
CA LEU A 107 -15.13 -5.22 -14.23
C LEU A 107 -14.60 -5.33 -15.66
N THR A 108 -14.59 -6.53 -16.25
CA THR A 108 -14.08 -6.75 -17.62
C THR A 108 -14.69 -5.81 -18.67
N PRO A 109 -16.00 -5.49 -18.66
CA PRO A 109 -16.58 -4.53 -19.61
C PRO A 109 -16.09 -3.08 -19.44
N PHE A 110 -15.49 -2.76 -18.29
CA PHE A 110 -15.08 -1.40 -17.89
C PHE A 110 -13.56 -1.20 -17.92
N VAL A 111 -12.80 -2.27 -18.19
CA VAL A 111 -11.34 -2.25 -18.23
C VAL A 111 -10.90 -2.68 -19.64
N GLY A 112 -10.05 -1.88 -20.29
CA GLY A 112 -9.68 -2.10 -21.69
C GLY A 112 -8.87 -3.38 -21.97
N GLU A 113 -8.12 -3.89 -20.98
CA GLU A 113 -7.24 -5.05 -21.13
C GLU A 113 -7.36 -6.00 -19.94
N PRO A 114 -7.68 -7.30 -20.14
CA PRO A 114 -7.83 -8.28 -19.06
C PRO A 114 -6.55 -8.53 -18.23
N ARG A 115 -5.37 -8.20 -18.76
CA ARG A 115 -4.09 -8.36 -18.04
C ARG A 115 -3.98 -7.49 -16.78
N VAL A 116 -4.79 -6.45 -16.69
CA VAL A 116 -4.87 -5.54 -15.53
C VAL A 116 -5.20 -6.29 -14.24
N PHE A 117 -5.95 -7.38 -14.32
CA PHE A 117 -6.33 -8.17 -13.15
C PHE A 117 -5.21 -9.09 -12.63
N ARG A 118 -4.09 -9.23 -13.36
CA ARG A 118 -2.98 -10.07 -12.91
C ARG A 118 -2.26 -9.41 -11.73
N ASN A 119 -1.89 -10.24 -10.76
CA ASN A 119 -0.94 -9.87 -9.72
C ASN A 119 0.49 -9.96 -10.29
N PRO A 120 1.25 -8.86 -10.41
CA PRO A 120 2.65 -8.92 -10.86
C PRO A 120 3.63 -9.12 -9.69
N LEU A 121 3.16 -9.10 -8.45
CA LEU A 121 3.95 -9.30 -7.23
C LEU A 121 4.07 -10.78 -6.86
N ASP A 122 3.19 -11.62 -7.40
CA ASP A 122 3.15 -13.06 -7.17
C ASP A 122 2.75 -13.79 -8.45
N ASP A 123 3.24 -15.02 -8.63
CA ASP A 123 2.91 -15.85 -9.78
C ASP A 123 1.57 -16.56 -9.54
N GLU A 124 0.49 -15.82 -9.71
CA GLU A 124 -0.85 -16.31 -9.44
C GLU A 124 -1.36 -17.27 -10.55
N PRO A 125 -1.90 -18.47 -10.22
CA PRO A 125 -2.35 -19.44 -11.21
C PRO A 125 -3.59 -18.99 -12.00
N VAL A 126 -4.45 -18.18 -11.37
CA VAL A 126 -5.69 -17.65 -11.98
C VAL A 126 -5.65 -16.13 -11.90
N PRO A 127 -5.65 -15.40 -13.05
CA PRO A 127 -5.66 -13.95 -13.04
C PRO A 127 -6.83 -13.37 -12.23
N GLY A 128 -6.52 -12.44 -11.34
CA GLY A 128 -7.53 -11.68 -10.57
C GLY A 128 -8.06 -12.39 -9.34
N ARG A 129 -7.58 -13.59 -8.99
CA ARG A 129 -8.02 -14.29 -7.77
C ARG A 129 -7.59 -13.54 -6.52
N THR A 130 -6.37 -13.00 -6.46
CA THR A 130 -5.84 -12.26 -5.30
C THR A 130 -6.69 -11.02 -5.12
N LEU A 131 -6.89 -10.28 -6.20
CA LEU A 131 -7.69 -9.07 -6.21
C LEU A 131 -9.13 -9.34 -5.75
N SER A 132 -9.74 -10.41 -6.25
CA SER A 132 -11.13 -10.77 -5.93
C SER A 132 -11.29 -11.28 -4.49
N LEU A 133 -10.35 -12.07 -3.99
CA LEU A 133 -10.39 -12.58 -2.61
C LEU A 133 -10.12 -11.48 -1.57
N LEU A 134 -9.35 -10.48 -1.96
CA LEU A 134 -9.03 -9.32 -1.12
C LEU A 134 -10.02 -8.16 -1.33
N TYR A 135 -11.04 -8.33 -2.16
CA TYR A 135 -11.98 -7.27 -2.44
C TYR A 135 -13.00 -7.11 -1.30
N HIS A 136 -13.14 -5.87 -0.82
CA HIS A 136 -14.19 -5.44 0.09
C HIS A 136 -15.09 -4.44 -0.63
N GLN A 137 -16.40 -4.65 -0.56
CA GLN A 137 -17.38 -3.78 -1.21
C GLN A 137 -17.54 -2.49 -0.41
N PRO A 138 -17.22 -1.30 -0.96
CA PRO A 138 -17.42 -0.04 -0.25
C PRO A 138 -18.90 0.23 -0.01
N THR A 139 -19.26 0.53 1.24
CA THR A 139 -20.61 0.98 1.61
C THR A 139 -20.84 2.42 1.13
N PRO A 140 -22.09 2.87 0.90
CA PRO A 140 -22.40 4.23 0.47
C PRO A 140 -21.74 5.34 1.32
N ALA A 141 -21.65 5.13 2.64
CA ALA A 141 -20.99 6.07 3.55
C ALA A 141 -19.46 6.16 3.34
N GLN A 142 -18.84 5.15 2.75
CA GLN A 142 -17.41 5.09 2.48
C GLN A 142 -17.04 5.62 1.08
N ILE A 143 -17.99 5.71 0.15
CA ILE A 143 -17.72 6.12 -1.24
C ILE A 143 -17.21 7.57 -1.29
N ASP A 144 -17.86 8.45 -0.51
CA ASP A 144 -17.53 9.88 -0.45
C ASP A 144 -16.41 10.20 0.55
N CYS A 145 -15.86 9.18 1.21
CA CYS A 145 -14.82 9.34 2.21
C CYS A 145 -13.53 8.67 1.72
N PRO A 146 -12.40 9.40 1.62
CA PRO A 146 -11.14 8.80 1.20
C PRO A 146 -10.59 7.85 2.29
N ASN A 147 -9.71 6.95 1.88
CA ASN A 147 -8.90 6.07 2.74
C ASN A 147 -9.54 4.78 3.28
N PHE A 148 -10.71 4.36 2.80
CA PHE A 148 -11.25 3.04 3.14
C PHE A 148 -10.68 1.95 2.24
N TYR A 149 -10.30 0.81 2.80
CA TYR A 149 -9.82 -0.33 2.03
C TYR A 149 -10.85 -0.80 1.00
N VAL A 150 -10.37 -1.15 -0.21
CA VAL A 150 -11.19 -1.70 -1.29
C VAL A 150 -10.64 -3.04 -1.77
N THR A 151 -9.35 -3.11 -2.10
CA THR A 151 -8.70 -4.37 -2.50
C THR A 151 -7.17 -4.20 -2.47
N ALA A 152 -6.42 -5.27 -2.70
CA ALA A 152 -4.96 -5.24 -2.75
C ALA A 152 -4.37 -6.26 -3.73
N LEU A 153 -3.09 -6.08 -4.03
CA LEU A 153 -2.20 -7.07 -4.64
C LEU A 153 -1.08 -7.39 -3.64
N LEU A 154 -0.79 -8.67 -3.44
CA LEU A 154 0.16 -9.16 -2.44
C LEU A 154 1.35 -9.86 -3.09
N CYS A 155 2.51 -9.74 -2.44
CA CYS A 155 3.66 -10.59 -2.74
C CYS A 155 3.43 -12.02 -2.22
N ALA A 156 4.10 -13.02 -2.79
CA ALA A 156 3.99 -14.44 -2.43
C ALA A 156 4.24 -14.70 -0.93
N ASP A 157 5.22 -14.01 -0.37
CA ASP A 157 5.63 -14.06 1.05
C ASP A 157 4.74 -13.20 1.97
N ARG A 158 3.79 -12.47 1.38
CA ARG A 158 2.86 -11.55 2.03
C ARG A 158 3.52 -10.44 2.86
N SER A 159 4.79 -10.14 2.57
CA SER A 159 5.56 -9.08 3.24
C SER A 159 5.32 -7.71 2.62
N THR A 160 4.92 -7.66 1.34
CA THR A 160 4.60 -6.43 0.62
C THR A 160 3.19 -6.50 0.04
N ALA A 161 2.45 -5.40 0.19
CA ALA A 161 1.14 -5.19 -0.41
C ALA A 161 1.10 -3.87 -1.19
N VAL A 162 0.36 -3.86 -2.29
CA VAL A 162 -0.13 -2.62 -2.90
C VAL A 162 -1.64 -2.58 -2.71
N ILE A 163 -2.11 -1.57 -1.99
CA ILE A 163 -3.48 -1.45 -1.52
C ILE A 163 -4.20 -0.36 -2.31
N LEU A 164 -5.42 -0.65 -2.74
CA LEU A 164 -6.38 0.32 -3.25
C LEU A 164 -7.36 0.71 -2.15
N LYS A 165 -7.52 2.02 -1.97
CA LYS A 165 -8.48 2.63 -1.06
C LYS A 165 -9.52 3.49 -1.81
N THR A 166 -10.64 3.79 -1.16
CA THR A 166 -11.65 4.72 -1.65
C THR A 166 -11.05 6.09 -1.97
N GLY A 167 -11.65 6.79 -2.92
CA GLY A 167 -11.04 7.98 -3.55
C GLY A 167 -9.91 7.65 -4.55
N GLY A 168 -9.73 6.38 -4.91
CA GLY A 168 -8.71 5.96 -5.89
C GLY A 168 -7.28 6.06 -5.38
N ILE A 169 -7.11 6.08 -4.06
CA ILE A 169 -5.80 6.20 -3.41
C ILE A 169 -5.10 4.85 -3.46
N ILE A 170 -3.83 4.85 -3.88
CA ILE A 170 -3.01 3.63 -3.99
C ILE A 170 -1.78 3.79 -3.12
N GLU A 171 -1.57 2.86 -2.20
CA GLU A 171 -0.44 2.86 -1.28
C GLU A 171 0.32 1.55 -1.35
N LYS A 172 1.64 1.64 -1.22
CA LYS A 172 2.51 0.47 -1.04
C LYS A 172 2.82 0.33 0.45
N HIS A 173 2.67 -0.88 0.98
CA HIS A 173 3.04 -1.24 2.33
C HIS A 173 4.06 -2.39 2.29
N ASP A 174 5.15 -2.24 3.03
CA ASP A 174 6.22 -3.22 3.16
C ASP A 174 6.33 -3.68 4.63
N GLY A 175 6.95 -4.83 4.87
CA GLY A 175 7.16 -5.36 6.23
C GLY A 175 5.90 -5.91 6.89
N LEU A 176 4.95 -6.39 6.08
CA LEU A 176 3.69 -6.95 6.58
C LEU A 176 3.89 -8.37 7.13
N HIS A 177 3.21 -8.66 8.23
CA HIS A 177 3.17 -9.99 8.85
C HIS A 177 1.78 -10.60 8.67
N LEU A 178 1.35 -10.74 7.41
CA LEU A 178 0.07 -11.37 7.11
C LEU A 178 0.20 -12.89 7.24
N PRO A 179 -0.82 -13.58 7.77
CA PRO A 179 -0.80 -15.04 7.88
C PRO A 179 -0.53 -15.64 6.51
N ALA A 180 0.40 -16.59 6.37
CA ALA A 180 0.83 -17.14 5.08
C ALA A 180 -0.01 -18.32 4.57
N SER A 181 -0.86 -18.89 5.43
CA SER A 181 -1.64 -20.11 5.20
C SER A 181 -2.82 -19.92 4.23
N ASP A 182 -3.53 -18.79 4.31
CA ASP A 182 -4.77 -18.59 3.54
C ASP A 182 -4.96 -17.14 3.12
N LEU A 183 -5.21 -16.89 1.82
CA LEU A 183 -5.47 -15.56 1.28
C LEU A 183 -6.71 -14.92 1.91
N ARG A 184 -7.71 -15.71 2.33
CA ARG A 184 -8.88 -15.19 3.05
C ARG A 184 -8.53 -14.67 4.44
N GLN A 185 -7.58 -15.31 5.14
CA GLN A 185 -7.06 -14.81 6.41
C GLN A 185 -6.21 -13.55 6.23
N ALA A 186 -5.46 -13.45 5.13
CA ALA A 186 -4.76 -12.22 4.77
C ALA A 186 -5.76 -11.10 4.43
N ALA A 187 -6.85 -11.41 3.72
CA ALA A 187 -7.95 -10.46 3.47
C ALA A 187 -8.52 -9.93 4.78
N LEU A 188 -8.82 -10.82 5.72
CA LEU A 188 -9.30 -10.46 7.05
C LEU A 188 -8.27 -9.61 7.81
N ALA A 189 -6.99 -9.94 7.75
CA ALA A 189 -5.95 -9.16 8.41
C ALA A 189 -5.79 -7.76 7.78
N LEU A 190 -5.82 -7.64 6.45
CA LEU A 190 -5.80 -6.36 5.74
C LEU A 190 -7.05 -5.52 6.05
N ASP A 191 -8.22 -6.15 6.12
CA ASP A 191 -9.47 -5.51 6.51
C ASP A 191 -9.45 -5.05 7.98
N LEU A 192 -8.91 -5.86 8.89
CA LEU A 192 -8.72 -5.49 10.29
C LEU A 192 -7.69 -4.35 10.46
N GLN A 193 -6.70 -4.27 9.57
CA GLN A 193 -5.62 -3.29 9.63
C GLN A 193 -5.97 -1.98 8.90
N TRP A 194 -6.77 -2.03 7.82
CA TRP A 194 -7.08 -0.88 6.96
C TRP A 194 -8.54 -0.79 6.46
N GLY A 195 -9.38 -1.80 6.64
CA GLY A 195 -10.78 -1.85 6.19
C GLY A 195 -11.85 -1.56 7.25
N ARG A 196 -11.49 -1.04 8.41
CA ARG A 196 -12.40 -0.83 9.55
C ARG A 196 -13.54 0.17 9.32
N TYR A 197 -14.60 -0.20 8.59
CA TYR A 197 -16.00 0.21 8.80
C TYR A 197 -16.94 -0.91 8.30
N ARG A 198 -16.96 -2.07 8.98
CA ARG A 198 -18.08 -3.02 8.83
C ARG A 198 -19.36 -2.35 9.36
N SER A 199 -20.38 -2.21 8.52
CA SER A 199 -21.74 -1.93 8.98
C SER A 199 -22.29 -3.16 9.73
N PRO A 200 -22.99 -2.99 10.87
CA PRO A 200 -23.55 -4.09 11.63
C PRO A 200 -24.73 -4.68 10.87
N GLY A 201 -24.56 -5.85 10.24
CA GLY A 201 -25.69 -6.53 9.60
C GLY A 201 -25.37 -7.42 8.41
N ALA A 202 -24.29 -8.21 8.44
CA ALA A 202 -24.16 -9.36 7.54
C ALA A 202 -23.48 -10.50 8.31
N GLY A 203 -24.30 -11.52 8.60
CA GLY A 203 -24.08 -12.48 9.66
C GLY A 203 -22.87 -13.38 9.48
N LEU A 204 -22.28 -13.74 10.63
CA LEU A 204 -21.92 -15.12 10.92
C LEU A 204 -22.37 -15.38 12.35
N SER A 205 -23.51 -16.06 12.47
CA SER A 205 -23.78 -16.95 13.58
C SER A 205 -22.71 -18.05 13.57
N GLY A 206 -21.72 -17.92 14.45
CA GLY A 206 -20.76 -18.95 14.85
C GLY A 206 -20.65 -18.91 16.37
N PRO A 207 -20.45 -20.05 17.05
CA PRO A 207 -20.85 -20.21 18.43
C PRO A 207 -20.03 -19.29 19.33
N ALA A 208 -20.67 -18.85 20.42
CA ALA A 208 -19.95 -18.47 21.62
C ALA A 208 -18.92 -19.57 21.94
N GLY A 209 -17.66 -19.31 21.62
CA GLY A 209 -16.52 -20.13 22.00
C GLY A 209 -16.06 -19.70 23.39
N PRO A 210 -15.54 -20.64 24.20
CA PRO A 210 -15.61 -20.55 25.64
C PRO A 210 -14.69 -19.45 26.19
N THR A 211 -15.19 -18.77 27.21
CA THR A 211 -14.37 -18.17 28.25
C THR A 211 -13.41 -19.23 28.79
N SER A 212 -12.15 -19.19 28.41
CA SER A 212 -11.08 -19.89 29.13
C SER A 212 -10.48 -18.92 30.16
N PRO A 213 -10.32 -19.32 31.45
CA PRO A 213 -9.86 -18.42 32.52
C PRO A 213 -8.36 -18.07 32.52
N ASP A 214 -7.59 -18.43 31.48
CA ASP A 214 -6.11 -18.42 31.52
C ASP A 214 -5.46 -17.78 30.26
N ASP A 215 -5.95 -16.62 29.80
CA ASP A 215 -5.21 -15.81 28.80
C ASP A 215 -4.60 -14.58 29.51
N PRO A 216 -3.33 -14.62 29.94
CA PRO A 216 -2.62 -13.43 30.38
C PRO A 216 -2.15 -12.65 29.15
N ASP A 217 -2.30 -11.32 29.18
CA ASP A 217 -1.63 -10.34 28.30
C ASP A 217 -2.43 -9.80 27.11
N GLY A 218 -3.72 -9.53 27.33
CA GLY A 218 -4.41 -8.39 26.73
C GLY A 218 -4.46 -7.21 27.67
N GLU A 219 -3.30 -6.77 28.16
CA GLU A 219 -3.17 -5.74 29.21
C GLU A 219 -4.12 -4.53 28.94
N PRO A 220 -5.06 -4.22 29.87
CA PRO A 220 -6.26 -3.45 29.52
C PRO A 220 -6.10 -1.93 29.67
N LEU A 221 -6.60 -1.18 28.68
CA LEU A 221 -6.78 0.27 28.74
C LEU A 221 -7.92 0.59 29.71
N ASN A 222 -7.63 1.26 30.83
CA ASN A 222 -8.59 1.51 31.89
C ASN A 222 -8.55 2.94 32.40
N GLY A 223 -9.65 3.42 32.97
CA GLY A 223 -9.69 4.69 33.70
C GLY A 223 -10.64 5.70 33.06
N ALA A 224 -10.56 6.95 33.51
CA ALA A 224 -11.49 7.98 33.10
C ALA A 224 -10.79 9.24 32.60
N VAL A 225 -11.36 9.83 31.56
CA VAL A 225 -10.91 11.08 30.97
C VAL A 225 -11.99 12.13 31.12
N ASN A 226 -11.59 13.30 31.60
CA ASN A 226 -12.44 14.48 31.66
C ASN A 226 -12.57 15.09 30.27
N LEU A 227 -13.80 15.35 29.85
CA LEU A 227 -14.19 15.89 28.56
C LEU A 227 -14.85 17.25 28.74
N ASN A 228 -14.61 18.12 27.77
CA ASN A 228 -15.40 19.33 27.60
C ASN A 228 -15.78 19.48 26.14
N PRO A 229 -16.98 19.02 25.75
CA PRO A 229 -17.52 19.34 24.44
C PRO A 229 -17.73 20.86 24.39
N LYS A 230 -16.80 21.61 23.80
CA LYS A 230 -16.86 23.07 23.64
C LYS A 230 -18.00 23.47 22.72
N ASN A 231 -18.24 24.77 22.66
CA ASN A 231 -19.24 25.40 21.78
C ASN A 231 -18.73 25.61 20.33
N ASN A 232 -17.63 24.95 19.93
CA ASN A 232 -17.15 24.98 18.55
C ASN A 232 -17.64 23.72 17.82
N TYR A 233 -17.98 23.85 16.53
CA TYR A 233 -18.61 22.80 15.73
C TYR A 233 -17.65 21.65 15.35
N ASP A 234 -16.36 21.79 15.66
CA ASP A 234 -15.32 20.85 15.27
C ASP A 234 -15.25 19.63 16.21
N PHE A 235 -16.08 18.61 15.96
CA PHE A 235 -15.80 17.18 16.22
C PHE A 235 -15.00 16.76 17.48
N GLU A 236 -15.30 17.31 18.66
CA GLU A 236 -14.53 17.05 19.90
C GLU A 236 -14.89 15.76 20.66
N PHE A 237 -16.05 15.14 20.37
CA PHE A 237 -16.45 13.86 20.96
C PHE A 237 -17.40 13.09 20.06
N GLU A 238 -17.05 11.83 19.82
CA GLU A 238 -17.90 10.87 19.11
C GLU A 238 -17.61 9.46 19.60
N LEU A 239 -18.66 8.75 19.96
CA LEU A 239 -18.62 7.36 20.36
C LEU A 239 -19.54 6.57 19.45
N ARG A 240 -19.03 5.49 18.89
CA ARG A 240 -19.81 4.55 18.09
C ARG A 240 -20.08 3.28 18.87
N ARG A 241 -21.35 2.93 18.97
CA ARG A 241 -21.82 1.70 19.61
C ARG A 241 -21.77 0.52 18.62
N PRO A 242 -21.80 -0.73 19.10
CA PRO A 242 -21.83 -1.92 18.24
C PRO A 242 -23.04 -1.96 17.29
N ASP A 243 -24.17 -1.37 17.70
CA ASP A 243 -25.39 -1.25 16.89
C ASP A 243 -25.28 -0.20 15.77
N GLY A 244 -24.14 0.48 15.66
CA GLY A 244 -23.87 1.51 14.66
C GLY A 244 -24.39 2.90 15.05
N SER A 245 -25.17 3.02 16.12
CA SER A 245 -25.59 4.32 16.64
C SER A 245 -24.41 5.09 17.23
N THR A 246 -24.43 6.40 17.08
CA THR A 246 -23.37 7.28 17.55
C THR A 246 -23.86 8.19 18.67
N LEU A 247 -23.13 8.22 19.77
CA LEU A 247 -23.26 9.25 20.79
C LEU A 247 -22.25 10.36 20.47
N THR A 248 -22.77 11.52 20.09
CA THR A 248 -21.95 12.68 19.71
C THR A 248 -22.09 13.80 20.74
N ARG A 249 -21.25 14.83 20.59
CA ARG A 249 -21.38 16.11 21.32
C ARG A 249 -22.82 16.65 21.34
N ASP A 250 -23.53 16.58 20.22
CA ASP A 250 -24.90 17.10 20.08
C ASP A 250 -25.85 16.40 21.05
N HIS A 251 -25.71 15.08 21.19
CA HIS A 251 -26.51 14.29 22.11
C HIS A 251 -26.22 14.64 23.57
N LEU A 252 -24.94 14.85 23.92
CA LEU A 252 -24.54 15.26 25.27
C LEU A 252 -25.08 16.66 25.62
N HIS A 253 -25.02 17.60 24.67
CA HIS A 253 -25.52 18.97 24.86
C HIS A 253 -27.04 19.06 24.88
N ALA A 254 -27.72 18.34 23.99
CA ALA A 254 -29.19 18.31 23.91
C ALA A 254 -29.82 17.78 25.20
N SER A 255 -29.12 16.89 25.91
CA SER A 255 -29.59 16.32 27.18
C SER A 255 -29.58 17.27 28.39
N GLY A 256 -29.07 18.50 28.23
CA GLY A 256 -28.98 19.48 29.32
C GLY A 256 -28.11 19.03 30.49
N GLY A 257 -27.16 18.11 30.27
CA GLY A 257 -26.31 17.55 31.33
C GLY A 257 -26.88 16.31 32.02
N SER A 258 -28.02 15.78 31.55
CA SER A 258 -28.64 14.57 32.10
C SER A 258 -28.36 13.29 31.29
N ALA A 259 -27.68 13.38 30.13
CA ALA A 259 -27.28 12.19 29.40
C ALA A 259 -26.27 11.40 30.22
N ASP A 260 -26.59 10.12 30.38
CA ASP A 260 -25.74 9.11 30.95
C ASP A 260 -25.82 7.90 30.01
N PHE A 261 -24.67 7.38 29.60
CA PHE A 261 -24.59 6.21 28.74
C PHE A 261 -23.55 5.26 29.28
N SER A 262 -23.98 4.07 29.68
CA SER A 262 -23.10 2.93 29.94
C SER A 262 -23.37 1.85 28.89
N GLY A 263 -22.32 1.31 28.31
CA GLY A 263 -22.46 0.21 27.36
C GLY A 263 -21.21 -0.04 26.53
N PRO A 264 -21.27 -1.01 25.62
CA PRO A 264 -20.17 -1.30 24.73
C PRO A 264 -19.98 -0.17 23.71
N ALA A 265 -18.72 0.06 23.33
CA ALA A 265 -18.34 0.88 22.19
C ALA A 265 -17.42 0.06 21.27
N VAL A 266 -17.34 0.47 20.00
CA VAL A 266 -16.39 -0.11 19.04
C VAL A 266 -15.35 0.91 18.60
N TRP A 267 -15.63 2.19 18.82
CA TRP A 267 -14.76 3.30 18.47
C TRP A 267 -15.13 4.52 19.30
N ILE A 268 -14.13 5.20 19.87
CA ILE A 268 -14.33 6.42 20.65
C ILE A 268 -13.27 7.43 20.22
N ARG A 269 -13.71 8.59 19.74
CA ARG A 269 -12.88 9.77 19.53
C ARG A 269 -13.20 10.83 20.55
N PHE A 270 -12.18 11.37 21.19
CA PHE A 270 -12.35 12.40 22.20
C PHE A 270 -11.15 13.35 22.27
N THR A 271 -11.43 14.58 22.70
CA THR A 271 -10.41 15.56 23.08
C THR A 271 -10.49 15.82 24.59
N PRO A 272 -9.44 15.54 25.37
CA PRO A 272 -9.46 15.69 26.82
C PRO A 272 -9.46 17.17 27.24
N LYS A 273 -10.13 17.45 28.36
CA LYS A 273 -10.15 18.76 28.99
C LYS A 273 -9.07 18.84 30.08
N GLY A 274 -7.89 19.37 29.73
CA GLY A 274 -6.88 19.78 30.69
C GLY A 274 -5.53 19.07 30.56
N ASN A 275 -4.56 19.49 31.39
CA ASN A 275 -3.26 18.85 31.51
C ASN A 275 -3.40 17.58 32.36
N GLY A 276 -2.54 16.56 32.12
CA GLY A 276 -2.71 15.15 32.50
C GLY A 276 -3.12 14.80 33.95
N ASN A 277 -3.08 15.74 34.90
CA ASN A 277 -3.36 15.51 36.33
C ASN A 277 -4.84 15.30 36.70
N GLN A 278 -5.79 15.41 35.75
CA GLN A 278 -7.23 15.20 36.01
C GLN A 278 -7.78 13.90 35.40
N ASN A 279 -6.95 13.16 34.66
CA ASN A 279 -7.34 11.96 33.96
C ASN A 279 -6.65 10.77 34.63
N SER A 280 -7.36 9.64 34.72
CA SER A 280 -6.86 8.42 35.37
C SER A 280 -6.64 7.28 34.37
N LEU A 281 -6.44 7.62 33.09
CA LEU A 281 -6.25 6.63 32.04
C LEU A 281 -4.93 5.90 32.28
N SER A 282 -4.97 4.57 32.28
CA SER A 282 -3.82 3.69 32.31
C SER A 282 -3.86 2.78 31.08
N LEU A 283 -2.69 2.55 30.50
CA LEU A 283 -2.47 1.57 29.45
C LEU A 283 -1.47 0.56 30.03
N ASP A 284 -1.84 -0.72 30.01
CA ASP A 284 -1.02 -1.80 30.55
C ASP A 284 -0.61 -1.59 32.01
N GLY A 285 -1.56 -1.13 32.83
CA GLY A 285 -1.34 -0.81 34.24
C GLY A 285 -0.47 0.43 34.50
N GLN A 286 0.13 1.03 33.46
CA GLN A 286 0.93 2.24 33.57
C GLN A 286 0.08 3.49 33.28
N PRO A 287 0.30 4.61 34.00
CA PRO A 287 -0.39 5.86 33.69
C PRO A 287 -0.18 6.28 32.23
N TYR A 288 -1.27 6.48 31.49
CA TYR A 288 -1.27 6.98 30.11
C TYR A 288 -1.66 8.45 30.10
N GLU A 289 -0.68 9.32 29.91
CA GLU A 289 -0.91 10.76 29.91
C GLU A 289 -1.67 11.21 28.65
N VAL A 290 -2.83 11.82 28.87
CA VAL A 290 -3.57 12.51 27.81
C VAL A 290 -3.42 14.02 27.97
N SER A 291 -2.99 14.68 26.89
CA SER A 291 -2.80 16.13 26.83
C SER A 291 -3.96 16.85 26.15
N ASN A 292 -4.35 18.02 26.68
CA ASN A 292 -5.23 18.98 26.02
C ASN A 292 -4.71 19.36 24.63
N GLY A 293 -5.61 19.59 23.69
CA GLY A 293 -5.29 20.00 22.31
C GLY A 293 -4.82 18.86 21.41
N ARG A 294 -4.97 17.60 21.85
CA ARG A 294 -4.76 16.41 21.02
C ARG A 294 -6.05 15.62 20.95
N THR A 295 -6.30 15.01 19.81
CA THR A 295 -7.46 14.13 19.62
C THR A 295 -7.01 12.70 19.81
N TYR A 296 -7.73 11.94 20.63
CA TYR A 296 -7.45 10.53 20.88
C TYR A 296 -8.53 9.68 20.24
N VAL A 297 -8.12 8.53 19.71
CA VAL A 297 -9.00 7.51 19.19
C VAL A 297 -8.71 6.20 19.91
N ILE A 298 -9.73 5.64 20.56
CA ILE A 298 -9.71 4.29 21.13
C ILE A 298 -10.49 3.38 20.19
N GLN A 299 -9.89 2.29 19.76
CA GLN A 299 -10.49 1.37 18.79
C GLN A 299 -9.93 -0.05 18.90
N GLY A 300 -10.71 -1.02 18.43
CA GLY A 300 -10.36 -2.44 18.55
C GLY A 300 -10.59 -2.97 19.97
N GLY A 301 -10.49 -4.29 20.12
CA GLY A 301 -10.74 -4.94 21.40
C GLY A 301 -12.18 -4.85 21.88
N ALA A 302 -12.42 -5.31 23.10
CA ALA A 302 -13.71 -5.18 23.78
C ALA A 302 -13.71 -3.91 24.62
N ILE A 303 -14.37 -2.84 24.15
CA ILE A 303 -14.43 -1.54 24.84
C ILE A 303 -15.76 -1.43 25.59
N GLN A 304 -15.70 -1.38 26.92
CA GLN A 304 -16.81 -0.94 27.77
C GLN A 304 -16.60 0.51 28.16
N THR A 305 -17.67 1.30 28.11
CA THR A 305 -17.57 2.72 28.42
C THR A 305 -18.71 3.21 29.29
N HIS A 306 -18.44 4.30 30.01
CA HIS A 306 -19.45 5.07 30.71
C HIS A 306 -19.22 6.55 30.45
N VAL A 307 -20.17 7.19 29.78
CA VAL A 307 -20.19 8.61 29.49
C VAL A 307 -21.20 9.28 30.40
N TYR A 308 -20.74 10.15 31.30
CA TYR A 308 -21.61 10.77 32.30
C TYR A 308 -21.20 12.21 32.59
N ASN A 309 -22.13 12.99 33.13
CA ASN A 309 -21.86 14.33 33.65
C ASN A 309 -21.79 14.30 35.18
N SER A 310 -20.68 14.76 35.76
CA SER A 310 -20.51 14.75 37.22
C SER A 310 -21.18 15.93 37.94
N SER A 311 -21.89 16.81 37.23
CA SER A 311 -22.61 17.95 37.79
C SER A 311 -24.07 17.95 37.35
N LYS A 312 -24.92 17.30 38.14
CA LYS A 312 -26.38 17.18 37.92
C LYS A 312 -27.19 18.46 38.22
N GLY A 313 -26.54 19.63 38.31
CA GLY A 313 -27.23 20.90 38.51
C GLY A 313 -27.85 21.38 37.20
N GLY A 314 -29.14 21.70 37.18
CA GLY A 314 -29.98 21.95 36.00
C GLY A 314 -29.63 23.14 35.08
N GLY A 315 -28.37 23.58 35.05
CA GLY A 315 -27.83 24.43 33.99
C GLY A 315 -27.18 23.58 32.89
N ARG A 316 -27.04 24.14 31.68
CA ARG A 316 -26.33 23.53 30.53
C ARG A 316 -24.83 23.35 30.85
N ALA A 317 -24.51 22.40 31.73
CA ALA A 317 -23.21 22.27 32.38
C ALA A 317 -22.09 21.95 31.36
N THR A 318 -21.50 23.01 30.82
CA THR A 318 -20.31 22.96 29.97
C THR A 318 -19.09 22.68 30.84
N GLY A 319 -18.58 21.45 30.78
CA GLY A 319 -17.22 21.11 31.20
C GLY A 319 -17.04 20.18 32.40
N LYS A 320 -17.98 19.27 32.66
CA LYS A 320 -17.83 18.19 33.65
C LYS A 320 -18.29 16.83 33.09
N TRP A 321 -18.04 16.62 31.80
CA TRP A 321 -18.30 15.34 31.15
C TRP A 321 -17.14 14.40 31.40
N TRP A 322 -17.43 13.14 31.63
CA TRP A 322 -16.43 12.10 31.85
C TRP A 322 -16.67 10.97 30.89
N LEU A 323 -15.58 10.43 30.38
CA LEU A 323 -15.53 9.21 29.61
C LEU A 323 -14.71 8.20 30.40
N ALA A 324 -15.36 7.27 31.07
CA ALA A 324 -14.70 6.10 31.62
C ALA A 324 -14.61 5.01 30.55
N VAL A 325 -13.47 4.34 30.48
CA VAL A 325 -13.18 3.26 29.55
C VAL A 325 -12.58 2.11 30.32
N ASN A 326 -13.05 0.90 30.01
CA ASN A 326 -12.39 -0.35 30.33
C ASN A 326 -12.35 -1.14 29.02
N ALA A 327 -11.15 -1.34 28.48
CA ALA A 327 -10.98 -1.97 27.19
C ALA A 327 -9.84 -2.99 27.20
N ALA A 328 -10.17 -4.23 26.83
CA ALA A 328 -9.19 -5.29 26.63
C ALA A 328 -8.81 -5.38 25.14
N HIS A 329 -7.52 -5.46 24.84
CA HIS A 329 -6.98 -5.52 23.46
C HIS A 329 -7.35 -4.30 22.58
N ALA A 330 -7.62 -3.14 23.17
CA ALA A 330 -7.90 -1.91 22.44
C ALA A 330 -6.63 -1.10 22.20
N THR A 331 -6.56 -0.41 21.07
CA THR A 331 -5.48 0.53 20.77
C THR A 331 -5.95 1.96 21.01
N ILE A 332 -5.05 2.79 21.57
CA ILE A 332 -5.24 4.23 21.69
C ILE A 332 -4.21 4.97 20.84
N THR A 333 -4.67 5.87 19.98
CA THR A 333 -3.80 6.69 19.10
C THR A 333 -4.10 8.16 19.29
N ALA A 334 -3.07 9.00 19.30
CA ALA A 334 -3.18 10.45 19.46
C ALA A 334 -2.81 11.19 18.16
N SER A 335 -3.67 12.08 17.69
CA SER A 335 -3.39 13.01 16.58
C SER A 335 -3.31 14.45 17.09
N LYS A 336 -2.68 15.31 16.28
CA LYS A 336 -2.68 16.76 16.50
C LYS A 336 -3.97 17.38 15.97
#